data_AF-A0A836RNT3-F1
#
_entry.id   AF-A0A836RNT3-F1
#
_cell.length_a   1.000
_cell.length_b   1.000
_cell.length_c   1.000
_cell.angle_alpha   90.00
_cell.angle_beta   90.00
_cell.angle_gamma   90.00
#
_symmetry.space_group_name_H-M   'P 1'
#
loop_
_entity.id
_entity.type
_entity.pdbx_description
1 polymer ?
#
loop_
_entity_poly.entity_id
_entity_poly.type
_entity_poly.pdbx_seq_one_letter_code
_entity_poly.pdbx_strand_id
1 'polypeptide(L)'
;MKNKVTIAVFVVVSFVLGIFFAPLFQPDGINQRTIDSAARIIGLQFTAGEKDTMLADLRERLERFKGLRSVHLDNGIPPAIQFNPLPVGFKPPEQQLPVRFTSFKNTMLPENRDDLAWYSIGQLAEL
;
A
#
# COMPACT_ATOMS: atom_id res chain seq x y z
N MET A 1 53.85 -12.74 -20.93
CA MET A 1 52.80 -12.85 -19.88
C MET A 1 52.57 -11.55 -19.11
N LYS A 2 53.62 -10.82 -18.66
CA LYS A 2 53.49 -9.56 -17.90
C LYS A 2 52.50 -8.54 -18.51
N ASN A 3 52.58 -8.25 -19.81
CA ASN A 3 51.72 -7.23 -20.43
C ASN A 3 50.22 -7.60 -20.43
N LYS A 4 49.87 -8.89 -20.48
CA LYS A 4 48.47 -9.34 -20.41
C LYS A 4 47.89 -9.15 -19.00
N VAL A 5 48.71 -9.35 -17.96
CA VAL A 5 48.32 -9.14 -16.56
C VAL A 5 48.15 -7.65 -16.27
N THR A 6 49.05 -6.79 -16.78
CA THR A 6 48.92 -5.33 -16.61
C THR A 6 47.65 -4.78 -17.24
N ILE A 7 47.29 -5.26 -18.45
CA ILE A 7 46.04 -4.88 -19.13
C ILE A 7 44.82 -5.36 -18.33
N ALA A 8 44.83 -6.60 -17.84
CA ALA A 8 43.73 -7.14 -17.03
C ALA A 8 43.53 -6.33 -15.74
N VAL A 9 44.61 -5.96 -15.05
CA VAL A 9 44.55 -5.10 -13.85
C VAL A 9 43.96 -3.73 -14.20
N PHE A 10 44.34 -3.12 -15.32
CA PHE A 10 43.82 -1.81 -15.72
C PHE A 10 42.31 -1.85 -16.02
N VAL A 11 41.83 -2.93 -16.66
CA VAL A 11 40.40 -3.16 -16.93
C VAL A 11 39.63 -3.34 -15.63
N VAL A 12 40.14 -4.15 -14.70
CA VAL A 12 39.50 -4.36 -13.39
C VAL A 12 39.45 -3.05 -12.59
N VAL A 13 40.54 -2.28 -12.57
CA VAL A 13 40.59 -0.98 -11.89
C VAL A 13 39.62 0.01 -12.51
N SER A 14 39.53 0.09 -13.84
CA SER A 14 38.55 0.94 -14.54
C SER A 14 37.11 0.54 -14.21
N PHE A 15 36.83 -0.76 -14.11
CA PHE A 15 35.51 -1.28 -13.75
C PHE A 15 35.15 -0.97 -12.29
N VAL A 16 36.08 -1.16 -11.35
CA VAL A 16 35.89 -0.82 -9.93
C VAL A 16 35.71 0.69 -9.74
N LEU A 17 36.48 1.52 -10.45
CA LEU A 17 36.30 2.97 -10.45
C LEU A 17 34.91 3.34 -10.99
N GLY A 18 34.47 2.75 -12.11
CA GLY A 18 33.14 3.01 -12.66
C GLY A 18 32.00 2.75 -11.66
N ILE A 19 32.10 1.66 -10.88
CA ILE A 19 31.11 1.32 -9.84
C ILE A 19 31.14 2.32 -8.68
N PHE A 20 32.34 2.73 -8.22
CA PHE A 20 32.48 3.67 -7.12
C PHE A 20 31.98 5.08 -7.46
N PHE A 21 32.13 5.52 -8.71
CA PHE A 21 31.71 6.85 -9.16
C PHE A 21 30.27 6.89 -9.70
N ALA A 22 29.62 5.75 -9.96
CA ALA A 22 28.23 5.69 -10.43
C ALA A 22 27.20 6.47 -9.56
N PRO A 23 27.30 6.49 -8.22
CA PRO A 23 26.36 7.26 -7.38
C PRO A 23 26.46 8.77 -7.58
N LEU A 24 27.62 9.30 -7.98
CA LEU A 24 27.81 10.74 -8.22
C LEU A 24 27.06 11.25 -9.47
N PHE A 25 26.66 10.34 -10.36
CA PHE A 25 25.92 10.68 -11.58
C PHE A 25 24.41 10.44 -11.45
N GLN A 26 23.91 10.06 -10.27
CA GLN A 26 22.48 10.04 -10.03
C GLN A 26 22.00 11.49 -9.85
N PRO A 27 21.10 12.00 -10.70
CA PRO A 27 20.55 13.34 -10.50
C PRO A 27 19.76 13.34 -9.21
N ASP A 28 20.25 14.07 -8.21
CA ASP A 28 19.50 14.30 -6.98
C ASP A 28 18.21 15.08 -7.31
N GLY A 29 17.07 14.57 -6.82
CA GLY A 29 15.77 15.22 -6.96
C GLY A 29 14.92 14.77 -8.15
N ILE A 30 13.80 15.48 -8.37
CA ILE A 30 12.81 15.12 -9.38
C ILE A 30 13.32 15.47 -10.78
N ASN A 31 13.30 14.47 -11.67
CA ASN A 31 13.65 14.56 -13.08
C ASN A 31 12.61 13.83 -13.95
N GLN A 32 12.75 13.89 -15.28
CA GLN A 32 11.77 13.28 -16.20
C GLN A 32 11.61 11.76 -16.00
N ARG A 33 12.67 11.03 -15.62
CA ARG A 33 12.58 9.58 -15.33
C ARG A 33 11.76 9.31 -14.08
N THR A 34 11.83 10.20 -13.08
CA THR A 34 10.96 10.14 -11.90
C THR A 34 9.51 10.27 -12.31
N ILE A 35 9.20 11.23 -13.20
CA ILE A 35 7.84 11.44 -13.72
C ILE A 35 7.37 10.21 -14.51
N ASP A 36 8.20 9.64 -15.38
CA ASP A 36 7.88 8.43 -16.14
C ASP A 36 7.58 7.24 -15.23
N SER A 37 8.36 7.10 -14.15
CA SER A 37 8.16 6.03 -13.17
C SER A 37 6.85 6.20 -12.39
N ALA A 38 6.54 7.43 -11.95
CA ALA A 38 5.28 7.73 -11.29
C ALA A 38 4.08 7.55 -12.23
N ALA A 39 4.18 8.04 -13.47
CA ALA A 39 3.16 7.92 -14.49
C ALA A 39 2.80 6.46 -14.78
N ARG A 40 3.81 5.57 -14.84
CA ARG A 40 3.58 4.12 -14.99
C ARG A 40 2.78 3.52 -13.83
N ILE A 41 3.02 3.96 -12.59
CA ILE A 41 2.28 3.47 -11.41
C ILE A 41 0.80 3.85 -11.50
N ILE A 42 0.51 5.07 -11.95
CA ILE A 42 -0.86 5.61 -12.03
C ILE A 42 -1.53 5.40 -13.40
N GLY A 43 -0.88 4.71 -14.34
CA GLY A 43 -1.42 4.39 -15.66
C GLY A 43 -1.51 5.57 -16.63
N LEU A 44 -0.66 6.60 -16.49
CA LEU A 44 -0.63 7.78 -17.37
C LEU A 44 0.61 7.79 -18.27
N GLN A 45 0.53 8.58 -19.35
CA GLN A 45 1.63 8.87 -20.26
C GLN A 45 1.74 10.38 -20.47
N PHE A 46 2.97 10.89 -20.50
CA PHE A 46 3.25 12.31 -20.70
C PHE A 46 4.30 12.48 -21.80
N THR A 47 4.10 13.51 -22.63
CA THR A 47 5.08 13.97 -23.61
C THR A 47 6.29 14.60 -22.92
N ALA A 48 7.39 14.78 -23.66
CA ALA A 48 8.58 15.42 -23.14
C ALA A 48 8.31 16.87 -22.67
N GLY A 49 7.48 17.62 -23.40
CA GLY A 49 7.14 19.01 -23.07
C GLY A 49 6.26 19.13 -21.81
N GLU A 50 5.30 18.21 -21.64
CA GLU A 50 4.49 18.16 -20.42
C GLU A 50 5.35 17.84 -19.20
N LYS A 51 6.26 16.85 -19.32
CA LYS A 51 7.19 16.52 -18.24
C LYS A 51 8.08 17.69 -17.87
N ASP A 52 8.59 18.43 -18.86
CA ASP A 52 9.43 19.59 -18.62
C ASP A 52 8.67 20.68 -17.84
N THR A 53 7.43 20.94 -18.24
CA THR A 53 6.53 21.88 -17.55
C THR A 53 6.27 21.47 -16.10
N MET A 54 6.14 20.17 -15.82
CA MET A 54 5.88 19.66 -14.47
C MET A 54 7.08 19.79 -13.53
N LEU A 55 8.32 19.89 -14.03
CA LEU A 55 9.52 19.76 -13.19
C LEU A 55 9.61 20.81 -12.09
N ALA A 56 9.30 22.08 -12.41
CA ALA A 56 9.36 23.17 -11.45
C ALA A 56 8.37 22.93 -10.29
N ASP A 57 7.11 22.70 -10.61
CA ASP A 57 6.04 22.49 -9.63
C ASP A 57 6.28 21.26 -8.77
N LEU A 58 6.74 20.15 -9.37
CA LEU A 58 7.01 18.93 -8.62
C LEU A 58 8.15 19.11 -7.61
N ARG A 59 9.19 19.85 -7.98
CA ARG A 59 10.30 20.18 -7.07
C ARG A 59 9.82 21.05 -5.91
N GLU A 60 9.03 22.08 -6.18
CA GLU A 60 8.43 22.92 -5.13
C GLU A 60 7.53 22.09 -4.19
N ARG A 61 6.69 21.22 -4.75
CA ARG A 61 5.83 20.32 -3.98
C ARG A 61 6.62 19.38 -3.08
N LEU A 62 7.75 18.86 -3.54
CA LEU A 62 8.62 18.00 -2.72
C LEU A 62 9.09 18.73 -1.47
N GLU A 63 9.54 19.99 -1.60
CA GLU A 63 9.97 20.79 -0.46
C GLU A 63 8.81 21.10 0.49
N ARG A 64 7.62 21.40 -0.05
CA ARG A 64 6.40 21.53 0.77
C ARG A 64 6.08 20.25 1.55
N PHE A 65 6.16 19.08 0.92
CA PHE A 65 5.93 17.81 1.61
C PHE A 65 6.98 17.54 2.68
N LYS A 66 8.25 17.90 2.46
CA LYS A 66 9.29 17.82 3.50
C LYS A 66 8.94 18.70 4.71
N GLY A 67 8.46 19.93 4.48
CA GLY A 67 7.99 20.82 5.53
C GLY A 67 6.76 20.30 6.28
N LEU A 68 5.83 19.62 5.60
CA LEU A 68 4.70 18.98 6.27
C LEU A 68 5.14 17.77 7.11
N ARG A 69 6.08 16.96 6.60
CA ARG A 69 6.59 15.77 7.30
C ARG A 69 7.53 16.08 8.46
N SER A 70 8.04 17.32 8.56
CA SER A 70 8.82 17.73 9.73
C SER A 70 7.95 18.06 10.94
N VAL A 71 6.63 18.22 10.75
CA VAL A 71 5.67 18.34 11.84
C VAL A 71 5.53 16.98 12.53
N HIS A 72 5.82 16.92 13.83
CA HIS A 72 5.63 15.72 14.62
C HIS A 72 4.13 15.45 14.84
N LEU A 73 3.69 14.24 14.48
CA LEU A 73 2.33 13.78 14.68
C LEU A 73 2.37 12.43 15.41
N ASP A 74 1.85 12.39 16.63
CA ASP A 74 1.71 11.14 17.38
C ASP A 74 0.71 10.22 16.67
N ASN A 75 0.98 8.91 16.69
CA ASN A 75 0.08 7.89 16.12
C ASN A 75 -1.32 7.88 16.75
N GLY A 76 -1.50 8.53 17.91
CA GLY A 76 -2.79 8.70 18.57
C GLY A 76 -3.62 9.89 18.04
N ILE A 77 -3.06 10.76 17.21
CA ILE A 77 -3.77 11.91 16.65
C ILE A 77 -4.65 11.42 15.50
N PRO A 78 -5.98 11.54 15.59
CA PRO A 78 -6.86 11.12 14.50
C PRO A 78 -6.74 12.07 13.30
N PRO A 79 -7.08 11.59 12.09
CA PRO A 79 -7.20 12.46 10.92
C PRO A 79 -8.22 13.59 11.17
N ALA A 80 -7.97 14.76 10.56
CA ALA A 80 -8.85 15.93 10.69
C ALA A 80 -10.26 15.68 10.13
N ILE A 81 -10.37 14.82 9.13
CA ILE A 81 -11.66 14.40 8.55
C ILE A 81 -11.90 12.95 8.97
N GLN A 82 -13.01 12.73 9.66
CA GLN A 82 -13.46 11.40 10.04
C GLN A 82 -14.63 11.00 9.16
N PHE A 83 -14.57 9.78 8.65
CA PHE A 83 -15.72 9.21 7.95
C PHE A 83 -16.81 8.88 8.98
N ASN A 84 -17.96 9.54 8.85
CA ASN A 84 -19.16 9.23 9.62
C ASN A 84 -20.19 8.56 8.69
N PRO A 85 -20.42 7.24 8.81
CA PRO A 85 -21.38 6.53 7.96
C PRO A 85 -22.84 6.82 8.31
N LEU A 86 -23.10 7.48 9.46
CA LEU A 86 -24.45 7.73 9.91
C LEU A 86 -25.07 8.87 9.09
N PRO A 87 -26.22 8.64 8.45
CA PRO A 87 -26.95 9.71 7.79
C PRO A 87 -27.31 10.84 8.76
N VAL A 88 -27.49 12.04 8.22
CA VAL A 88 -27.92 13.19 9.01
C VAL A 88 -29.25 12.88 9.70
N GLY A 89 -29.29 13.04 11.02
CA GLY A 89 -30.48 12.77 11.84
C GLY A 89 -30.68 11.30 12.21
N PHE A 90 -29.81 10.39 11.78
CA PHE A 90 -29.86 9.00 12.24
C PHE A 90 -29.57 8.93 13.75
N LYS A 91 -30.47 8.28 14.49
CA LYS A 91 -30.31 8.00 15.92
C LYS A 91 -30.09 6.50 16.09
N PRO A 92 -28.90 6.05 16.50
CA PRO A 92 -28.68 4.65 16.83
C PRO A 92 -29.70 4.20 17.90
N PRO A 93 -30.21 2.97 17.84
CA PRO A 93 -31.06 2.44 18.90
C PRO A 93 -30.27 2.44 20.22
N GLU A 94 -30.77 3.15 21.23
CA GLU A 94 -30.11 3.27 22.55
C GLU A 94 -30.38 2.04 23.44
N GLN A 95 -31.39 1.25 23.10
CA GLN A 95 -31.81 0.09 23.88
C GLN A 95 -31.36 -1.20 23.21
N GLN A 96 -30.64 -2.02 23.97
CA GLN A 96 -30.34 -3.39 23.59
C GLN A 96 -31.65 -4.20 23.55
N LEU A 97 -32.00 -4.71 22.37
CA LEU A 97 -33.14 -5.61 22.24
C LEU A 97 -32.80 -6.98 22.86
N PRO A 98 -33.80 -7.70 23.40
CA PRO A 98 -33.61 -9.06 23.88
C PRO A 98 -33.01 -9.94 22.79
N VAL A 99 -31.92 -10.63 23.10
CA VAL A 99 -31.33 -11.61 22.19
C VAL A 99 -32.29 -12.80 22.09
N ARG A 100 -32.86 -13.02 20.90
CA ARG A 100 -33.69 -14.19 20.61
C ARG A 100 -32.84 -15.30 20.05
N PHE A 101 -32.44 -16.25 20.88
CA PHE A 101 -31.79 -17.46 20.43
C PHE A 101 -32.80 -18.36 19.70
N THR A 102 -32.42 -18.83 18.52
CA THR A 102 -33.21 -19.84 17.80
C THR A 102 -33.13 -21.16 18.55
N SER A 103 -34.28 -21.77 18.84
CA SER A 103 -34.38 -23.08 19.48
C SER A 103 -34.33 -24.18 18.43
N PHE A 104 -33.46 -25.18 18.62
CA PHE A 104 -33.31 -26.33 17.73
C PHE A 104 -33.78 -27.65 18.38
N LYS A 105 -34.51 -27.58 19.49
CA LYS A 105 -35.00 -28.73 20.28
C LYS A 105 -35.79 -29.80 19.51
N ASN A 106 -36.34 -29.47 18.34
CA ASN A 106 -37.06 -30.42 17.50
C ASN A 106 -36.20 -31.02 16.38
N THR A 107 -34.87 -30.88 16.47
CA THR A 107 -33.95 -31.52 15.54
C THR A 107 -34.00 -33.02 15.74
N MET A 108 -34.18 -33.76 14.65
CA MET A 108 -34.18 -35.22 14.64
C MET A 108 -32.92 -35.73 13.96
N LEU A 109 -32.41 -36.87 14.42
CA LEU A 109 -31.31 -37.53 13.73
C LEU A 109 -31.85 -38.05 12.37
N PRO A 110 -31.27 -37.66 11.23
CA PRO A 110 -31.73 -38.14 9.93
C PRO A 110 -31.43 -39.63 9.77
N GLU A 111 -32.26 -40.33 8.99
CA GLU A 111 -32.04 -41.76 8.69
C GLU A 111 -30.73 -41.98 7.93
N ASN A 112 -30.42 -41.10 6.97
CA ASN A 112 -29.13 -41.06 6.31
C ASN A 112 -28.18 -40.09 7.04
N ARG A 113 -27.04 -40.60 7.52
CA ARG A 113 -26.05 -39.79 8.24
C ARG A 113 -25.37 -38.74 7.37
N ASP A 114 -25.32 -38.93 6.05
CA ASP A 114 -24.73 -37.94 5.15
C ASP A 114 -25.52 -36.62 5.14
N ASP A 115 -26.80 -36.66 5.53
CA ASP A 115 -27.65 -35.46 5.61
C ASP A 115 -27.26 -34.52 6.76
N LEU A 116 -26.46 -34.99 7.73
CA LEU A 116 -25.92 -34.15 8.81
C LEU A 116 -25.02 -33.02 8.28
N ALA A 117 -24.44 -33.15 7.08
CA ALA A 117 -23.64 -32.10 6.45
C ALA A 117 -24.44 -30.82 6.17
N TRP A 118 -25.77 -30.93 6.12
CA TRP A 118 -26.68 -29.80 5.87
C TRP A 118 -27.26 -29.18 7.14
N TYR A 119 -26.97 -29.76 8.31
CA TYR A 119 -27.49 -29.26 9.58
C TYR A 119 -26.67 -28.05 10.02
N SER A 120 -27.35 -27.02 10.48
CA SER A 120 -26.68 -25.88 11.10
C SER A 120 -26.01 -26.29 12.41
N ILE A 121 -25.02 -25.50 12.86
CA ILE A 121 -24.31 -25.75 14.12
C ILE A 121 -25.28 -25.93 15.30
N GLY A 122 -26.37 -25.14 15.34
CA GLY A 122 -27.37 -25.24 16.40
C GLY A 122 -28.19 -26.53 16.37
N GLN A 123 -28.47 -27.07 15.18
CA GLN A 123 -29.15 -28.37 15.05
C GLN A 123 -28.22 -29.52 15.47
N LEU A 124 -26.96 -29.47 15.04
CA LEU A 124 -25.96 -30.48 15.42
C LEU A 124 -25.68 -30.51 16.93
N ALA A 125 -25.80 -29.36 17.61
CA ALA A 125 -25.59 -29.28 19.06
C ALA A 125 -26.72 -29.92 19.90
N GLU A 126 -27.88 -30.20 19.31
CA GLU A 126 -29.03 -30.83 20.00
C GLU A 126 -29.12 -32.35 19.78
N LEU A 127 -28.23 -32.94 18.95
CA LEU A 127 -28.20 -34.38 18.62
C LEU A 127 -27.27 -35.20 19.53
#